data_AF-A0A2T4CSI2-F1
#
_entry.id   AF-A0A2T4CSI2-F1
#
_cell.length_a   1.000
_cell.length_b   1.000
_cell.length_c   1.000
_cell.angle_alpha   90.00
_cell.angle_beta   90.00
_cell.angle_gamma   90.00
#
_symmetry.space_group_name_H-M   'P 1'
#
loop_
_entity.id
_entity.type
_entity.pdbx_description
1 polymer ?
#
loop_
_entity_poly.entity_id
_entity_poly.type
_entity_poly.pdbx_seq_one_letter_code
_entity_poly.pdbx_strand_id
1 'polypeptide(L)'
;KIEALAPEFADKYHSLFLGRGSQYPIAMEGALKLKEISYIHAEAYAAGELKHGPLALIDADMPVIVVAPNDELLEKLKSNVEEVRARGGIMYVFADKDAHFASDDSMRVINVTHCDELIAPIVYTIPLQLLSYFVAIIKGTDVDQPRNLAKSVTVE
;
A
#
# COMPACT_ATOMS: atom_id res chain seq x y z
N LYS A 1 6.49 13.46 5.37
CA LYS A 1 7.16 12.17 5.06
C LYS A 1 6.40 11.38 3.99
N ILE A 2 5.09 11.13 4.16
CA ILE A 2 4.29 10.41 3.14
C ILE A 2 4.19 11.19 1.83
N GLU A 3 3.97 12.50 1.89
CA GLU A 3 3.95 13.39 0.71
C GLU A 3 5.19 13.24 -0.18
N ALA A 4 6.37 13.00 0.41
CA ALA A 4 7.62 12.85 -0.35
C ALA A 4 7.67 11.56 -1.19
N LEU A 5 6.81 10.58 -0.92
CA LEU A 5 6.70 9.34 -1.71
C LEU A 5 5.83 9.53 -2.95
N ALA A 6 4.85 10.44 -2.88
CA ALA A 6 3.85 10.59 -3.90
C ALA A 6 4.40 10.89 -5.32
N PRO A 7 5.51 11.64 -5.50
CA PRO A 7 6.12 11.81 -6.82
C PRO A 7 6.52 10.52 -7.51
N GLU A 8 6.87 9.47 -6.75
CA GLU A 8 7.31 8.18 -7.29
C GLU A 8 6.14 7.31 -7.78
N PHE A 9 4.90 7.76 -7.56
CA PHE A 9 3.67 7.16 -8.09
C PHE A 9 3.07 7.97 -9.25
N ALA A 10 3.62 9.15 -9.56
CA ALA A 10 3.01 10.10 -10.50
C ALA A 10 2.88 9.51 -11.91
N ASP A 11 3.89 8.75 -12.35
CA ASP A 11 3.99 8.11 -13.66
C ASP A 11 3.53 6.64 -13.64
N LYS A 12 3.07 6.13 -12.50
CA LYS A 12 2.67 4.73 -12.34
C LYS A 12 1.20 4.54 -12.72
N TYR A 13 0.93 3.42 -13.37
CA TYR A 13 -0.41 3.01 -13.79
C TYR A 13 -0.93 1.81 -13.00
N HIS A 14 -0.04 1.05 -12.37
CA HIS A 14 -0.36 -0.13 -11.57
C HIS A 14 0.19 0.03 -10.16
N SER A 15 -0.40 -0.67 -9.20
CA SER A 15 0.16 -0.80 -7.87
C SER A 15 -0.39 -2.04 -7.17
N LEU A 16 0.42 -2.67 -6.34
CA LEU A 16 0.01 -3.81 -5.53
C LEU A 16 0.04 -3.45 -4.04
N PHE A 17 -1.02 -3.75 -3.31
CA PHE A 17 -1.09 -3.59 -1.86
C PHE A 17 -1.08 -4.96 -1.20
N LEU A 18 -0.21 -5.13 -0.21
CA LEU A 18 -0.05 -6.38 0.51
C LEU A 18 -0.31 -6.19 1.99
N GLY A 19 -1.14 -7.07 2.53
CA GLY A 19 -1.41 -7.16 3.95
C GLY A 19 -1.57 -8.62 4.36
N ARG A 20 -1.51 -8.86 5.66
CA ARG A 20 -1.68 -10.20 6.24
C ARG A 20 -2.56 -10.11 7.49
N GLY A 21 -3.36 -11.15 7.74
CA GLY A 21 -4.27 -11.18 8.89
C GLY A 21 -5.23 -9.98 8.87
N SER A 22 -5.32 -9.27 9.98
CA SER A 22 -6.15 -8.07 10.15
C SER A 22 -5.75 -6.90 9.23
N GLN A 23 -4.55 -6.93 8.65
CA GLN A 23 -4.06 -5.90 7.73
C GLN A 23 -4.40 -6.15 6.27
N TYR A 24 -4.88 -7.34 5.90
CA TYR A 24 -5.32 -7.58 4.52
C TYR A 24 -6.48 -6.66 4.11
N PRO A 25 -7.56 -6.50 4.91
CA PRO A 25 -8.59 -5.51 4.63
C PRO A 25 -8.07 -4.06 4.56
N ILE A 26 -6.99 -3.75 5.27
CA ILE A 26 -6.38 -2.40 5.25
C ILE A 26 -5.61 -2.18 3.94
N ALA A 27 -4.91 -3.19 3.45
CA ALA A 27 -4.35 -3.19 2.10
C ALA A 27 -5.45 -3.04 1.03
N MET A 28 -6.60 -3.71 1.20
CA MET A 28 -7.75 -3.55 0.29
C MET A 28 -8.28 -2.12 0.29
N GLU A 29 -8.47 -1.51 1.46
CA GLU A 29 -8.91 -0.12 1.57
C GLU A 29 -7.89 0.84 0.95
N GLY A 30 -6.58 0.63 1.18
CA GLY A 30 -5.52 1.44 0.57
C GLY A 30 -5.52 1.37 -0.96
N ALA A 31 -5.66 0.17 -1.53
CA ALA A 31 -5.79 -0.01 -2.97
C ALA A 31 -7.08 0.62 -3.51
N LEU A 32 -8.19 0.51 -2.77
CA LEU A 32 -9.45 1.16 -3.14
C LEU A 32 -9.29 2.69 -3.16
N LYS A 33 -8.73 3.30 -2.12
CA LYS A 33 -8.51 4.76 -2.09
C LYS A 33 -7.62 5.20 -3.24
N LEU A 34 -6.50 4.52 -3.48
CA LEU A 34 -5.59 4.90 -4.56
C LEU A 34 -6.29 4.81 -5.93
N LYS A 35 -7.11 3.78 -6.13
CA LYS A 35 -7.93 3.60 -7.35
C LYS A 35 -8.97 4.71 -7.52
N GLU A 36 -9.70 5.04 -6.47
CA GLU A 36 -10.79 6.03 -6.50
C GLU A 36 -10.27 7.42 -6.89
N ILE A 37 -9.26 7.93 -6.19
CA ILE A 37 -8.89 9.35 -6.30
C ILE A 37 -7.69 9.62 -7.18
N SER A 38 -6.81 8.64 -7.45
CA SER A 38 -5.64 8.84 -8.34
C SER A 38 -5.76 8.15 -9.70
N TYR A 39 -6.79 7.30 -9.88
CA TYR A 39 -7.04 6.48 -11.06
C TYR A 39 -5.92 5.50 -11.43
N ILE A 40 -5.00 5.23 -10.51
CA ILE A 40 -4.03 4.14 -10.63
C ILE A 40 -4.78 2.81 -10.50
N HIS A 41 -4.43 1.83 -11.34
CA HIS A 41 -4.95 0.48 -11.19
C HIS A 41 -4.27 -0.20 -10.00
N ALA A 42 -4.82 0.05 -8.82
CA ALA A 42 -4.35 -0.53 -7.58
C ALA A 42 -5.17 -1.78 -7.20
N GLU A 43 -4.47 -2.88 -6.95
CA GLU A 43 -5.05 -4.14 -6.47
C GLU A 43 -4.46 -4.51 -5.12
N ALA A 44 -5.23 -5.24 -4.31
CA ALA A 44 -4.78 -5.72 -3.01
C ALA A 44 -4.80 -7.24 -2.97
N TYR A 45 -3.78 -7.82 -2.36
CA TYR A 45 -3.63 -9.25 -2.17
C TYR A 45 -3.20 -9.59 -0.76
N ALA A 46 -3.64 -10.75 -0.28
CA ALA A 46 -3.06 -11.34 0.91
C ALA A 46 -1.60 -11.70 0.60
N ALA A 47 -0.66 -11.28 1.44
CA ALA A 47 0.78 -11.45 1.19
C ALA A 47 1.18 -12.92 0.97
N GLY A 48 0.47 -13.86 1.61
CA GLY A 48 0.69 -15.30 1.43
C GLY A 48 0.32 -15.83 0.04
N GLU A 49 -0.52 -15.11 -0.71
CA GLU A 49 -1.06 -15.55 -2.00
C GLU A 49 -0.23 -15.11 -3.21
N LEU A 50 0.84 -14.35 -2.97
CA LEU A 50 1.71 -13.78 -4.02
C LEU A 50 2.21 -14.81 -5.04
N LYS A 51 2.55 -16.03 -4.58
CA LYS A 51 3.07 -17.10 -5.44
C LYS A 51 2.01 -17.78 -6.31
N HIS A 52 0.74 -17.51 -6.06
CA HIS A 52 -0.37 -18.14 -6.79
C HIS A 52 -0.77 -17.35 -8.05
N GLY A 53 0.03 -16.37 -8.47
CA GLY A 53 -0.18 -15.62 -9.72
C GLY A 53 0.38 -14.19 -9.69
N PRO A 54 0.06 -13.36 -8.68
CA PRO A 54 0.37 -11.93 -8.69
C PRO A 54 1.86 -11.59 -8.84
N LEU A 55 2.76 -12.46 -8.36
CA LEU A 55 4.20 -12.27 -8.55
C LEU A 55 4.64 -12.17 -10.00
N ALA A 56 3.88 -12.72 -10.95
CA ALA A 56 4.19 -12.65 -12.36
C ALA A 56 4.02 -11.23 -12.94
N LEU A 57 3.33 -10.34 -12.23
CA LEU A 57 3.07 -8.95 -12.64
C LEU A 57 4.09 -7.95 -12.06
N ILE A 58 4.96 -8.38 -11.15
CA ILE A 58 5.89 -7.49 -10.46
C ILE A 58 7.06 -7.11 -11.38
N ASP A 59 7.21 -5.82 -11.59
CA ASP A 59 8.35 -5.17 -12.23
C ASP A 59 8.57 -3.76 -11.64
N ALA A 60 9.44 -2.97 -12.26
CA ALA A 60 9.78 -1.61 -11.80
C ALA A 60 8.62 -0.60 -11.91
N ASP A 61 7.60 -0.88 -12.73
CA ASP A 61 6.44 -0.01 -12.98
C ASP A 61 5.23 -0.38 -12.11
N MET A 62 5.31 -1.47 -11.35
CA MET A 62 4.30 -1.89 -10.38
C MET A 62 4.81 -1.72 -8.94
N PRO A 63 4.73 -0.50 -8.35
CA PRO A 63 5.09 -0.26 -6.96
C PRO A 63 4.25 -1.12 -6.01
N VAL A 64 4.92 -1.73 -5.04
CA VAL A 64 4.30 -2.60 -4.04
C VAL A 64 4.27 -1.92 -2.68
N ILE A 65 3.07 -1.68 -2.17
CA ILE A 65 2.82 -1.16 -0.82
C ILE A 65 2.61 -2.34 0.12
N VAL A 66 3.29 -2.33 1.27
CA VAL A 66 3.18 -3.37 2.30
C VAL A 66 2.76 -2.75 3.63
N VAL A 67 1.77 -3.35 4.28
CA VAL A 67 1.28 -2.97 5.62
C VAL A 67 1.84 -3.95 6.65
N ALA A 68 2.76 -3.49 7.48
CA ALA A 68 3.60 -4.33 8.35
C ALA A 68 3.63 -3.87 9.82
N PRO A 69 2.58 -4.14 10.61
CA PRO A 69 2.63 -3.97 12.06
C PRO A 69 3.64 -4.94 12.69
N ASN A 70 4.04 -4.65 13.93
CA ASN A 70 4.91 -5.53 14.72
C ASN A 70 4.08 -6.62 15.43
N ASP A 71 3.56 -7.57 14.66
CA ASP A 71 2.77 -8.70 15.16
C ASP A 71 3.46 -10.06 14.91
N GLU A 72 2.80 -11.16 15.28
CA GLU A 72 3.31 -12.53 15.10
C GLU A 72 3.53 -12.93 13.62
N LEU A 73 2.99 -12.16 12.67
CA LEU A 73 3.05 -12.43 11.24
C LEU A 73 4.17 -11.65 10.54
N LEU A 74 4.84 -10.73 11.25
CA LEU A 74 5.91 -9.88 10.73
C LEU A 74 7.03 -10.67 10.03
N GLU A 75 7.53 -11.74 10.65
CA GLU A 75 8.61 -12.54 10.06
C GLU A 75 8.19 -13.24 8.76
N LYS A 76 6.93 -13.70 8.69
CA LYS A 76 6.41 -14.28 7.44
C LYS A 76 6.21 -13.21 6.38
N LEU A 77 5.80 -12.00 6.77
CA LEU A 77 5.65 -10.86 5.88
C LEU A 77 7.02 -10.40 5.32
N LYS A 78 8.06 -10.34 6.14
CA LYS A 78 9.45 -10.06 5.70
C LYS A 78 9.90 -11.04 4.61
N SER A 79 9.59 -12.32 4.75
CA SER A 79 9.86 -13.31 3.71
C SER A 79 9.14 -12.99 2.39
N ASN A 80 7.87 -12.61 2.45
CA ASN A 80 7.12 -12.19 1.25
C ASN A 80 7.68 -10.91 0.61
N VAL A 81 8.15 -9.97 1.43
CA VAL A 81 8.79 -8.70 1.01
C VAL A 81 10.06 -8.99 0.20
N GLU A 82 10.94 -9.88 0.67
CA GLU A 82 12.16 -10.23 -0.06
C GLU A 82 11.88 -10.95 -1.40
N GLU A 83 10.81 -11.74 -1.49
CA GLU A 83 10.41 -12.41 -2.73
C GLU A 83 9.93 -11.43 -3.82
N VAL A 84 9.28 -10.35 -3.42
CA VAL A 84 8.86 -9.26 -4.32
C VAL A 84 10.09 -8.47 -4.76
N ARG A 85 10.95 -8.13 -3.80
CA ARG A 85 12.19 -7.36 -4.02
C ARG A 85 13.11 -8.02 -5.04
N ALA A 86 13.26 -9.34 -4.97
CA ALA A 86 14.08 -10.12 -5.89
C ALA A 86 13.65 -10.00 -7.37
N ARG A 87 12.44 -9.48 -7.66
CA ARG A 87 11.91 -9.27 -9.01
C ARG A 87 11.99 -7.81 -9.49
N GLY A 88 12.66 -6.94 -8.74
CA GLY A 88 12.86 -5.54 -9.14
C GLY A 88 11.67 -4.62 -8.87
N GLY A 89 10.66 -5.09 -8.12
CA GLY A 89 9.57 -4.25 -7.65
C GLY A 89 10.07 -3.26 -6.61
N ILE A 90 9.75 -1.98 -6.79
CA ILE A 90 10.04 -0.98 -5.77
C ILE A 90 9.01 -1.09 -4.65
N MET A 91 9.48 -1.16 -3.41
CA MET A 91 8.63 -1.42 -2.25
C MET A 91 8.49 -0.22 -1.33
N TYR A 92 7.30 -0.08 -0.78
CA TYR A 92 6.92 0.94 0.20
C TYR A 92 6.34 0.23 1.41
N VAL A 93 7.15 0.12 2.46
CA VAL A 93 6.78 -0.65 3.65
C VAL A 93 6.34 0.31 4.74
N PHE A 94 5.04 0.34 5.02
CA PHE A 94 4.51 1.00 6.21
C PHE A 94 4.70 0.04 7.36
N ALA A 95 5.73 0.29 8.17
CA ALA A 95 6.18 -0.62 9.21
C ALA A 95 6.10 0.02 10.58
N ASP A 96 5.88 -0.79 11.62
CA ASP A 96 6.12 -0.32 12.98
C ASP A 96 7.60 0.08 13.12
N LYS A 97 7.87 1.19 13.82
CA LYS A 97 9.24 1.65 14.11
C LYS A 97 10.11 0.55 14.77
N ASP A 98 9.50 -0.37 15.51
CA ASP A 98 10.17 -1.44 16.26
C ASP A 98 10.23 -2.76 15.46
N ALA A 99 9.74 -2.79 14.21
CA ALA A 99 9.83 -3.95 13.31
C ALA A 99 11.20 -4.09 12.62
N HIS A 100 12.07 -3.09 12.77
CA HIS A 100 13.45 -3.06 12.28
C HIS A 100 13.63 -3.28 10.76
N PHE A 101 12.69 -2.80 9.94
CA PHE A 101 12.93 -2.67 8.50
C PHE A 101 13.94 -1.54 8.23
N ALA A 102 14.82 -1.73 7.25
CA ALA A 102 15.79 -0.74 6.82
C ALA A 102 15.48 -0.25 5.41
N SER A 103 15.58 1.05 5.15
CA SER A 103 15.43 1.56 3.78
C SER A 103 16.70 1.29 2.96
N ASP A 104 16.53 1.06 1.67
CA ASP A 104 17.58 0.96 0.66
C ASP A 104 17.08 1.43 -0.71
N ASP A 105 17.87 1.21 -1.76
CA ASP A 105 17.57 1.66 -3.13
C ASP A 105 16.24 1.09 -3.69
N SER A 106 15.81 -0.07 -3.19
CA SER A 106 14.62 -0.80 -3.64
C SER A 106 13.46 -0.79 -2.64
N MET A 107 13.71 -0.35 -1.39
CA MET A 107 12.75 -0.39 -0.30
C MET A 107 12.72 0.92 0.48
N ARG A 108 11.56 1.56 0.49
CA ARG A 108 11.27 2.80 1.23
C ARG A 108 10.46 2.43 2.46
N VAL A 109 11.05 2.58 3.64
CA VAL A 109 10.40 2.24 4.91
C VAL A 109 9.79 3.49 5.53
N ILE A 110 8.50 3.40 5.84
CA ILE A 110 7.73 4.43 6.51
C ILE A 110 7.43 3.94 7.92
N ASN A 111 8.14 4.50 8.89
CA ASN A 111 7.91 4.18 10.30
C ASN A 111 6.57 4.77 10.75
N VAL A 112 5.63 3.88 11.05
CA VAL A 112 4.39 4.14 11.77
C VAL A 112 4.67 4.02 13.27
N THR A 113 4.08 4.91 14.06
CA THR A 113 4.24 4.87 15.52
C THR A 113 3.68 3.57 16.07
N HIS A 114 4.42 2.92 16.98
CA HIS A 114 3.96 1.74 17.68
C HIS A 114 2.58 1.96 18.31
N CYS A 115 1.69 0.99 18.12
CA CYS A 115 0.33 1.00 18.64
C CYS A 115 -0.11 -0.43 19.00
N ASP A 116 -1.15 -0.54 19.83
CA ASP A 116 -1.71 -1.84 20.21
C ASP A 116 -2.27 -2.58 18.99
N GLU A 117 -2.07 -3.89 18.94
CA GLU A 117 -2.47 -4.75 17.82
C GLU A 117 -3.96 -4.62 17.49
N LEU A 118 -4.82 -4.42 18.50
CA LEU A 118 -6.26 -4.26 18.33
C LEU A 118 -6.62 -3.03 17.50
N ILE A 119 -5.85 -1.95 17.65
CA ILE A 119 -6.10 -0.68 16.93
C ILE A 119 -5.20 -0.50 15.71
N ALA A 120 -4.20 -1.37 15.52
CA ALA A 120 -3.27 -1.28 14.40
C ALA A 120 -3.99 -1.17 13.04
N PRO A 121 -5.04 -1.94 12.71
CA PRO A 121 -5.73 -1.77 11.43
C PRO A 121 -6.28 -0.35 11.20
N ILE A 122 -6.78 0.30 12.26
CA ILE A 122 -7.28 1.68 12.21
C ILE A 122 -6.12 2.65 11.99
N VAL A 123 -5.04 2.51 12.76
CA VAL A 123 -3.86 3.39 12.68
C VAL A 123 -3.20 3.30 11.31
N TYR A 124 -3.03 2.10 10.76
CA TYR A 124 -2.40 1.87 9.46
C TYR A 124 -3.28 2.29 8.27
N THR A 125 -4.59 2.51 8.46
CA THR A 125 -5.44 3.07 7.41
C THR A 125 -5.07 4.53 7.09
N ILE A 126 -4.72 5.32 8.10
CA ILE A 126 -4.41 6.75 7.97
C ILE A 126 -3.28 7.03 6.97
N PRO A 127 -2.09 6.38 7.06
CA PRO A 127 -1.03 6.65 6.10
C PRO A 127 -1.37 6.24 4.67
N LEU A 128 -2.20 5.23 4.45
CA LEU A 128 -2.64 4.82 3.11
C LEU A 128 -3.63 5.83 2.49
N GLN A 129 -4.52 6.39 3.30
CA GLN A 129 -5.38 7.51 2.90
C GLN A 129 -4.54 8.73 2.49
N LEU A 130 -3.54 9.09 3.31
CA LEU A 130 -2.64 10.20 3.02
C LEU A 130 -1.81 9.96 1.76
N LEU A 131 -1.29 8.73 1.55
CA LEU A 131 -0.58 8.39 0.33
C LEU A 131 -1.48 8.62 -0.89
N SER A 132 -2.69 8.07 -0.88
CA SER A 132 -3.65 8.21 -1.98
C SER A 132 -3.99 9.68 -2.25
N TYR A 133 -4.18 10.46 -1.18
CA TYR A 133 -4.42 11.89 -1.26
C TYR A 133 -3.27 12.63 -1.94
N PHE A 134 -2.03 12.46 -1.47
CA PHE A 134 -0.89 13.17 -2.05
C PHE A 134 -0.61 12.74 -3.50
N VAL A 135 -0.82 11.47 -3.85
CA VAL A 135 -0.72 11.02 -5.24
C VAL A 135 -1.79 11.68 -6.11
N ALA A 136 -3.03 11.77 -5.65
CA ALA A 136 -4.10 12.45 -6.37
C ALA A 136 -3.81 13.94 -6.58
N ILE A 137 -3.28 14.63 -5.56
CA ILE A 137 -2.85 16.03 -5.66
C ILE A 137 -1.78 16.21 -6.75
N ILE A 138 -0.77 15.34 -6.78
CA ILE A 138 0.30 15.40 -7.80
C ILE A 138 -0.25 15.12 -9.21
N LYS A 139 -1.18 14.17 -9.34
CA LYS A 139 -1.81 13.85 -10.62
C LYS A 139 -2.84 14.88 -11.07
N GLY A 140 -3.18 15.85 -10.21
CA GLY A 140 -4.16 16.90 -10.50
C GLY A 140 -5.58 16.36 -10.71
N THR A 141 -5.92 15.24 -10.06
CA THR A 141 -7.26 14.65 -10.11
C THR A 141 -8.20 15.33 -9.12
N ASP A 142 -9.51 15.27 -9.39
CA ASP A 142 -10.52 15.78 -8.46
C ASP A 142 -10.64 14.81 -7.27
N VAL A 143 -10.09 15.22 -6.12
CA VAL A 143 -10.06 14.43 -4.89
C VAL A 143 -11.45 14.30 -4.25
N ASP A 144 -12.24 15.38 -4.31
CA ASP A 144 -13.54 15.46 -3.64
C ASP A 144 -14.65 14.84 -4.49
N GLN A 145 -14.51 14.92 -5.82
CA GLN A 145 -15.47 14.39 -6.80
C GLN A 145 -14.75 13.53 -7.85
N PRO A 146 -14.21 12.35 -7.46
CA PRO A 146 -13.57 11.45 -8.41
C PRO A 146 -14.56 11.02 -9.50
N ARG A 147 -14.05 10.98 -10.74
CA ARG A 147 -14.88 10.70 -11.93
C ARG A 147 -15.64 9.40 -11.77
N ASN A 148 -16.90 9.41 -12.22
CA ASN A 148 -17.77 8.24 -12.28
C ASN A 148 -18.14 7.63 -10.93
N LEU A 149 -17.83 8.28 -9.80
CA LEU A 149 -18.22 7.84 -8.47
C LEU A 149 -19.28 8.77 -7.88
N ALA A 150 -20.15 8.19 -7.06
CA ALA A 150 -21.12 8.90 -6.25
C ALA A 150 -20.86 8.60 -4.78
N LYS A 151 -21.16 9.56 -3.90
CA LYS A 151 -20.94 9.39 -2.45
C LYS A 151 -21.71 8.20 -1.87
N SER A 152 -22.87 7.93 -2.43
CA SER A 152 -23.73 6.80 -2.10
C SER A 152 -24.46 6.36 -3.36
N VAL A 153 -24.48 5.06 -3.63
CA VAL A 153 -25.28 4.47 -4.71
C VAL A 153 -26.66 4.18 -4.15
N THR A 154 -27.67 4.93 -4.58
CA THR A 154 -29.06 4.85 -4.06
C THR A 154 -30.05 4.23 -5.04
N VAL A 155 -29.57 3.69 -6.16
CA VAL A 155 -30.36 3.07 -7.23
C VAL A 155 -29.75 1.70 -7.58
N GLU A 156 -30.61 0.72 -7.87
CA GLU A 156 -30.24 -0.64 -8.31
C GLU A 156 -30.19 -0.74 -9.84
#